data_AF-A0A661IYY1-F1
#
_entry.id   AF-A0A661IYY1-F1
#
_cell.length_a   1.000
_cell.length_b   1.000
_cell.length_c   1.000
_cell.angle_alpha   90.00
_cell.angle_beta   90.00
_cell.angle_gamma   90.00
#
_symmetry.space_group_name_H-M   'P 1'
#
loop_
_entity.id
_entity.type
_entity.pdbx_description
1 polymer ?
#
loop_
_entity_poly.entity_id
_entity_poly.type
_entity_poly.pdbx_seq_one_letter_code
_entity_poly.pdbx_strand_id
1 'polypeptide(L)' 'GTVGSFDAETGVSACVGDLGRDLEIVPSTVSHHIKELHRAGLIRMERRGQKIECWVDPVILRGLARFFETRLT' A
#
# COMPACT_ATOMS: atom_id res chain seq x y z
N GLY A 1 13.65 -0.93 16.61
CA GLY A 1 13.72 -0.87 15.14
C GLY A 1 13.31 -2.20 14.57
N THR A 2 12.61 -2.22 13.44
CA THR A 2 12.61 -3.40 12.57
C THR A 2 12.41 -2.94 11.15
N VAL A 3 13.30 -3.44 10.31
CA VAL A 3 13.55 -3.06 8.93
C VAL A 3 12.35 -3.42 8.07
N GLY A 4 11.72 -2.43 7.44
CA GLY A 4 10.91 -2.66 6.25
C GLY A 4 11.88 -2.81 5.08
N SER A 5 12.01 -4.03 4.56
CA SER A 5 12.63 -4.28 3.25
C SER A 5 12.44 -5.74 2.85
N PHE A 6 11.73 -6.04 1.76
CA PHE A 6 12.39 -6.11 0.45
C PHE A 6 11.42 -6.35 -0.72
N ASP A 7 11.67 -5.57 -1.78
CA ASP A 7 11.24 -5.68 -3.17
C ASP A 7 11.94 -6.82 -3.92
N ALA A 8 11.37 -7.21 -5.07
CA ALA A 8 12.16 -7.87 -6.12
C ALA A 8 12.00 -7.27 -7.53
N GLU A 9 10.99 -6.43 -7.83
CA GLU A 9 11.00 -5.71 -9.12
C GLU A 9 10.16 -4.43 -9.21
N THR A 10 9.00 -4.28 -8.53
CA THR A 10 8.22 -3.00 -8.50
C THR A 10 7.20 -2.92 -7.34
N GLY A 11 7.48 -3.41 -6.12
CA GLY A 11 6.43 -3.78 -5.16
C GLY A 11 6.72 -3.41 -3.72
N VAL A 12 6.67 -2.10 -3.42
CA VAL A 12 6.86 -1.54 -2.08
C VAL A 12 5.83 -2.15 -1.11
N SER A 13 6.34 -2.89 -0.11
CA SER A 13 5.57 -3.40 1.02
C SER A 13 5.92 -2.59 2.27
N ALA A 14 4.90 -2.05 2.93
CA ALA A 14 5.06 -1.27 4.15
C ALA A 14 4.12 -1.82 5.24
N CYS A 15 4.56 -1.79 6.49
CA CYS A 15 3.64 -1.99 7.60
C CYS A 15 2.76 -0.75 7.76
N VAL A 16 1.49 -0.92 8.13
CA VAL A 16 0.55 0.20 8.35
C VAL A 16 1.10 1.23 9.35
N GLY A 17 1.82 0.77 10.38
CA GLY A 17 2.47 1.64 11.35
C GLY A 17 3.65 2.44 10.79
N ASP A 18 4.33 1.92 9.76
CA ASP A 18 5.41 2.63 9.07
C ASP A 18 4.84 3.66 8.08
N LEU A 19 3.76 3.32 7.35
CA LEU A 19 3.04 4.26 6.49
C LEU A 19 2.55 5.49 7.24
N GLY A 20 2.09 5.33 8.49
CA GLY A 20 1.68 6.46 9.34
C GLY A 20 2.82 7.44 9.66
N ARG A 21 4.05 6.93 9.79
CA ARG A 21 5.23 7.77 10.06
C ARG A 21 5.67 8.51 8.80
N ASP A 22 5.66 7.83 7.66
CA ASP A 22 6.19 8.37 6.40
C ASP A 22 5.23 9.37 5.72
N LEU A 23 3.92 9.29 6.01
CA LEU A 23 2.90 10.18 5.45
C LEU A 23 2.58 11.39 6.34
N GLU A 24 3.16 11.51 7.54
CA GLU A 24 2.78 12.50 8.57
C GLU A 24 1.27 12.47 8.92
N ILE A 25 0.59 11.35 8.67
CA ILE A 25 -0.84 11.17 8.93
C ILE A 25 -1.02 10.34 10.21
N VAL A 26 -1.99 10.73 11.04
CA VAL A 26 -2.32 10.01 12.28
C VAL A 26 -2.61 8.52 11.98
N PRO A 27 -2.08 7.56 12.76
CA PRO A 27 -2.20 6.12 12.47
C PRO A 27 -3.63 5.58 12.33
N SER A 28 -4.61 6.18 13.03
CA SER A 28 -6.04 5.84 12.91
C SER A 28 -6.58 6.14 11.51
N THR A 29 -6.18 7.27 10.94
CA THR A 29 -6.56 7.71 9.59
C THR A 29 -5.87 6.85 8.53
N VAL A 30 -4.60 6.52 8.71
CA VAL A 30 -3.87 5.61 7.80
C VAL A 30 -4.53 4.23 7.76
N SER A 31 -4.88 3.66 8.92
CA SER A 31 -5.56 2.36 8.98
C SER A 31 -6.91 2.38 8.26
N HIS A 32 -7.66 3.48 8.38
CA HIS A 32 -8.92 3.68 7.67
C HIS A 32 -8.71 3.71 6.15
N HIS A 33 -7.79 4.52 5.64
CA HIS A 33 -7.49 4.59 4.20
C HIS A 33 -7.00 3.26 3.65
N ILE A 34 -6.10 2.59 4.36
CA ILE A 34 -5.55 1.30 3.97
C ILE A 34 -6.67 0.24 3.90
N LYS A 35 -7.61 0.24 4.85
CA LYS A 35 -8.80 -0.62 4.78
C LYS A 35 -9.68 -0.35 3.56
N GLU A 36 -9.94 0.92 3.24
CA GLU A 36 -10.77 1.27 2.07
C GLU A 36 -10.06 0.95 0.75
N LEU A 37 -8.74 1.18 0.66
CA LEU A 37 -7.94 0.78 -0.51
C LEU A 37 -7.92 -0.74 -0.71
N HIS A 38 -7.88 -1.52 0.37
CA HIS A 38 -7.98 -2.98 0.28
C HIS A 38 -9.36 -3.42 -0.18
N ARG A 39 -10.43 -2.78 0.32
CA ARG A 39 -11.80 -3.03 -0.14
C ARG A 39 -11.99 -2.70 -1.62
N ALA A 40 -11.35 -1.64 -2.10
CA ALA A 40 -11.32 -1.29 -3.51
C ALA A 40 -10.43 -2.24 -4.34
N GLY A 41 -9.74 -3.19 -3.70
CA GLY A 41 -8.88 -4.17 -4.34
C GLY A 41 -7.51 -3.62 -4.74
N LEU A 42 -7.16 -2.38 -4.38
CA LEU A 42 -5.94 -1.70 -4.82
C LEU A 42 -4.68 -2.14 -4.07
N ILE A 43 -4.85 -2.57 -2.82
CA ILE A 43 -3.77 -3.09 -2.00
C ILE A 43 -4.09 -4.50 -1.53
N ARG A 44 -3.04 -5.25 -1.24
CA ARG A 44 -3.08 -6.55 -0.59
C ARG A 44 -2.66 -6.39 0.86
N MET A 45 -3.20 -7.25 1.71
CA MET A 45 -2.84 -7.32 3.11
C MET A 45 -2.59 -8.77 3.48
N GLU A 46 -1.51 -9.02 4.22
CA GLU A 46 -1.22 -10.33 4.80
C GLU A 46 -0.81 -10.18 6.26
N ARG A 47 -1.38 -11.04 7.11
CA ARG A 47 -1.01 -11.07 8.51
C ARG A 47 0.15 -12.03 8.73
N ARG A 48 1.33 -11.48 9.03
CA ARG A 48 2.53 -12.25 9.42
C ARG A 48 2.73 -12.15 10.94
N GLY A 49 2.10 -13.09 11.65
CA GLY A 49 2.12 -13.15 13.12
C GLY A 49 1.40 -11.94 13.75
N GLN A 50 2.18 -11.07 14.43
CA GLN A 50 1.66 -9.86 15.08
C GLN A 50 1.64 -8.63 14.16
N LYS A 51 2.23 -8.71 12.97
CA LYS A 51 2.27 -7.59 12.01
C LYS A 51 1.32 -7.84 10.84
N ILE A 52 0.73 -6.76 10.34
CA ILE A 52 -0.01 -6.76 9.08
C ILE A 52 0.87 -6.06 8.06
N GLU A 53 1.30 -6.80 7.05
CA GLU A 53 2.01 -6.27 5.90
C GLU A 53 0.99 -5.88 4.85
N CYS A 54 1.18 -4.71 4.24
CA CYS A 54 0.37 -4.28 3.12
C CYS A 54 1.25 -3.80 1.97
N TRP A 55 0.85 -4.13 0.76
CA TRP A 55 1.56 -3.76 -0.46
C TRP A 55 0.57 -3.50 -1.59
N VAL A 56 1.01 -2.72 -2.56
CA VAL A 56 0.22 -2.44 -3.76
C VAL A 56 0.34 -3.61 -4.73
N ASP A 57 -0.77 -3.99 -5.37
CA ASP A 57 -0.72 -4.98 -6.45
C ASP A 57 -0.14 -4.32 -7.72
N PRO A 58 1.04 -4.74 -8.21
CA PRO A 58 1.69 -4.09 -9.34
C PRO A 58 0.88 -4.22 -10.65
N VAL A 59 0.02 -5.24 -10.79
CA VAL A 59 -0.88 -5.36 -11.95
C VAL A 59 -1.94 -4.25 -11.90
N ILE A 60 -2.52 -4.01 -10.73
CA ILE A 60 -3.56 -2.99 -10.56
C ILE A 60 -2.97 -1.58 -10.68
N LEU A 61 -1.78 -1.35 -10.13
CA LEU A 61 -1.09 -0.08 -10.27
C LEU A 61 -0.81 0.28 -11.74
N ARG A 62 -0.35 -0.69 -12.53
CA ARG A 62 -0.18 -0.52 -13.99
C ARG A 62 -1.51 -0.22 -14.70
N GLY A 63 -2.60 -0.87 -14.29
CA GLY A 63 -3.95 -0.60 -14.81
C GLY A 63 -4.41 0.83 -14.51
N LEU A 64 -4.21 1.30 -13.27
CA LEU A 64 -4.52 2.66 -12.85
C LEU A 64 -3.69 3.70 -13.60
N ALA A 65 -2.37 3.49 -13.72
CA ALA A 65 -1.48 4.39 -14.47
C ALA A 65 -1.99 4.57 -15.92
N ARG A 66 -2.27 3.46 -16.62
CA ARG A 66 -2.86 3.50 -17.97
C ARG A 66 -4.19 4.23 -18.01
N PHE A 67 -5.08 3.99 -17.05
CA PHE A 67 -6.38 4.67 -16.99
C PHE A 67 -6.24 6.19 -16.88
N PHE A 68 -5.31 6.66 -16.04
CA PHE A 68 -5.06 8.09 -15.87
C PHE A 68 -4.32 8.70 -17.07
N GLU A 69 -3.39 7.97 -17.70
CA GLU A 69 -2.75 8.38 -18.96
C GLU A 69 -3.77 8.55 -20.09
N THR A 70 -4.79 7.69 -20.15
CA THR A 70 -5.84 7.72 -21.19
C THR A 70 -6.74 8.96 -21.11
N ARG A 71 -6.69 9.75 -20.03
CA ARG A 71 -7.47 11.00 -19.87
C ARG A 71 -6.66 12.29 -20.00
N LEU A 72 -5.35 12.20 -20.29
CA LEU A 72 -4.45 13.35 -20.43
C LEU A 72 -4.18 13.76 -21.89
N THR A 73 -4.89 13.15 -22.85
CA THR A 73 -4.83 13.52 -24.28
C THR A 73 -6.22 13.93 -24.76
#